data_AF-A0A1A8XMH5-F1
#
_entry.id   AF-A0A1A8XMH5-F1
#
_cell.length_a   1.000
_cell.length_b   1.000
_cell.length_c   1.000
_cell.angle_alpha   90.00
_cell.angle_beta   90.00
_cell.angle_gamma   90.00
#
_symmetry.space_group_name_H-M   'P 1'
#
loop_
_entity.id
_entity.type
_entity.pdbx_description
1 polymer ?
#
loop_
_entity_poly.entity_id
_entity_poly.type
_entity_poly.pdbx_seq_one_letter_code
_entity_poly.pdbx_strand_id
1 'polypeptide(L)' 'MTEIHFIVEEAPEGGFMARAVGADILTEADDLPGLHTQVRDAVRCHFDDDKRPSVIRLHITREESLAA' A
#
# COMPACT_ATOMS: atom_id res chain seq x y z
N MET A 1 -8.20 16.50 -8.91
CA MET A 1 -7.65 15.13 -8.87
C MET A 1 -7.06 14.91 -7.49
N THR A 2 -7.46 13.83 -6.83
CA THR A 2 -6.99 13.46 -5.49
C THR A 2 -6.09 12.24 -5.60
N GLU A 3 -5.07 12.20 -4.74
CA GLU A 3 -4.13 11.10 -4.67
C GLU A 3 -4.07 10.54 -3.25
N ILE A 4 -3.82 9.24 -3.16
CA ILE A 4 -3.54 8.55 -1.89
C ILE A 4 -2.15 7.91 -1.96
N HIS A 5 -1.40 8.06 -0.88
CA HIS A 5 -0.06 7.54 -0.76
C HIS A 5 -0.04 6.34 0.17
N PHE A 6 0.66 5.28 -0.23
CA PHE A 6 0.91 4.11 0.59
C PHE A 6 2.42 3.95 0.80
N ILE A 7 2.82 3.72 2.04
CA ILE A 7 4.15 3.21 2.36
C ILE A 7 4.07 1.69 2.29
N VAL A 8 4.95 1.09 1.50
CA VAL A 8 5.04 -0.35 1.31
C VAL A 8 6.37 -0.84 1.87
N GLU A 9 6.29 -1.82 2.76
CA GLU A 9 7.42 -2.45 3.43
C GLU A 9 7.45 -3.95 3.08
N GLU A 10 8.63 -4.47 2.81
CA GLU A 10 8.86 -5.92 2.69
C GLU A 10 8.90 -6.52 4.11
N ALA A 11 8.04 -7.51 4.37
CA ALA A 11 8.03 -8.16 5.67
C ALA A 11 9.26 -9.09 5.81
N PRO A 12 9.83 -9.25 7.03
CA PRO A 12 10.99 -10.12 7.25
C PRO A 12 10.74 -11.59 6.87
N GLU A 13 9.48 -11.99 6.91
CA GLU A 13 8.96 -13.33 6.63
C GLU A 13 8.75 -13.58 5.13
N GLY A 14 8.89 -12.53 4.30
CA GLY A 14 8.44 -12.48 2.92
C GLY A 14 7.08 -11.80 2.76
N GLY A 15 6.76 -11.38 1.54
CA GLY A 15 5.55 -10.61 1.23
C GLY A 15 5.71 -9.11 1.45
N PHE A 16 4.59 -8.40 1.29
CA PHE A 16 4.53 -6.94 1.31
C PHE A 16 3.37 -6.46 2.16
N MET A 17 3.62 -5.41 2.93
CA MET A 17 2.61 -4.70 3.70
C MET A 17 2.51 -3.27 3.19
N ALA A 18 1.30 -2.79 2.88
CA ALA A 18 1.04 -1.43 2.43
C ALA A 18 0.12 -0.69 3.40
N ARG A 19 0.56 0.48 3.86
CA ARG A 19 -0.19 1.36 4.76
C ARG A 19 -0.45 2.71 4.13
N ALA A 20 -1.70 3.14 4.11
CA ALA A 20 -2.06 4.47 3.62
C ALA A 20 -1.59 5.58 4.57
N VAL A 21 -1.10 6.69 4.00
CA VAL A 21 -0.80 7.91 4.72
C VAL A 21 -2.06 8.77 4.79
N GLY A 22 -2.51 9.08 6.00
CA GLY A 22 -3.69 9.93 6.22
C GLY A 22 -5.05 9.23 6.05
N ALA A 23 -5.06 7.92 5.86
CA ALA A 23 -6.27 7.09 5.88
C ALA A 23 -6.02 5.81 6.69
N ASP A 24 -7.06 5.28 7.33
CA ASP A 24 -7.00 4.03 8.08
C ASP A 24 -7.20 2.85 7.10
N ILE A 25 -6.18 2.62 6.27
CA ILE A 25 -6.14 1.53 5.29
C ILE A 25 -4.82 0.80 5.44
N LEU A 26 -4.92 -0.51 5.64
CA LEU A 26 -3.80 -1.43 5.73
C LEU A 26 -4.12 -2.67 4.89
N THR A 27 -3.16 -3.12 4.10
CA THR A 27 -3.28 -4.30 3.25
C THR A 27 -1.96 -5.05 3.19
N GLU A 28 -2.02 -6.36 3.03
CA GLU A 28 -0.85 -7.22 2.86
C GLU A 28 -1.07 -8.21 1.72
N ALA A 29 0.02 -8.70 1.13
CA ALA A 29 0.01 -9.77 0.14
C ALA A 29 1.38 -10.46 0.03
N ASP A 30 1.40 -11.69 -0.47
CA ASP A 30 2.63 -12.47 -0.69
C ASP A 30 3.52 -11.91 -1.81
N ASP A 31 2.94 -11.15 -2.75
CA ASP A 31 3.64 -10.57 -3.91
C ASP A 31 3.06 -9.20 -4.31
N LEU A 32 3.84 -8.42 -5.08
CA LEU A 32 3.44 -7.08 -5.54
C LEU A 32 2.15 -7.08 -6.38
N PRO A 33 1.95 -7.98 -7.37
CA PRO A 33 0.67 -8.10 -8.06
C PRO A 33 -0.54 -8.32 -7.13
N GLY A 34 -0.39 -9.20 -6.13
CA GLY A 34 -1.38 -9.42 -5.08
C GLY A 34 -1.64 -8.14 -4.28
N LEU A 35 -0.58 -7.46 -3.87
CA LEU A 35 -0.67 -6.21 -3.12
C LEU A 35 -1.42 -5.13 -3.90
N HIS A 36 -1.13 -4.97 -5.19
CA HIS A 36 -1.83 -4.01 -6.05
C HIS A 36 -3.34 -4.26 -6.10
N THR A 37 -3.74 -5.54 -6.11
CA THR A 37 -5.16 -5.93 -6.09
C THR A 37 -5.78 -5.56 -4.75
N GLN A 38 -5.15 -5.99 -3.65
CA GLN A 38 -5.61 -5.72 -2.29
C GLN A 38 -5.75 -4.21 -2.00
N VAL A 39 -4.75 -3.41 -2.38
CA VAL A 39 -4.77 -1.94 -2.20
C VAL A 39 -5.94 -1.32 -2.97
N ARG A 40 -6.17 -1.73 -4.22
CA ARG A 40 -7.28 -1.20 -5.04
C ARG A 40 -8.63 -1.52 -4.41
N ASP A 41 -8.84 -2.74 -3.96
CA ASP A 41 -10.09 -3.14 -3.31
C ASP A 41 -10.27 -2.44 -1.95
N ALA A 42 -9.22 -2.30 -1.17
CA ALA A 42 -9.28 -1.58 0.10
C ALA A 42 -9.63 -0.09 -0.09
N VAL A 43 -9.03 0.58 -1.08
CA VAL A 43 -9.38 1.97 -1.43
C VAL A 43 -10.84 2.05 -1.92
N ARG A 44 -11.31 1.09 -2.72
CA ARG A 44 -12.71 1.06 -3.18
C ARG A 44 -13.71 0.83 -2.05
N CYS A 45 -13.33 0.04 -1.04
CA CYS A 45 -14.18 -0.24 0.11
C CYS A 45 -14.20 0.91 1.13
N HIS A 46 -13.07 1.61 1.29
CA HIS A 46 -12.92 2.67 2.28
C HIS A 46 -13.55 4.01 1.85
N PHE A 47 -13.56 4.32 0.56
CA PHE A 47 -14.06 5.61 0.04
C PHE A 47 -15.37 5.45 -0.74
N ASP A 48 -16.31 6.36 -0.50
CA ASP A 48 -17.49 6.54 -1.35
C ASP A 48 -17.09 6.82 -2.82
N ASP A 49 -17.98 6.49 -3.76
CA ASP A 49 -17.70 6.58 -5.20
C ASP A 49 -17.17 7.96 -5.63
N ASP A 50 -17.74 9.06 -5.10
CA ASP A 50 -17.38 10.46 -5.38
C ASP A 50 -16.12 10.96 -4.66
N LYS A 51 -15.66 10.26 -3.62
CA LYS A 51 -14.49 10.64 -2.81
C LYS A 51 -13.25 9.83 -3.15
N ARG A 52 -13.37 8.83 -4.03
CA ARG A 52 -12.26 7.93 -4.35
C ARG A 52 -11.08 8.70 -4.98
N PRO A 53 -9.85 8.43 -4.50
CA PRO A 53 -8.66 8.99 -5.10
C PRO A 53 -8.50 8.48 -6.53
N SER A 54 -8.18 9.40 -7.45
CA SER A 54 -7.94 9.09 -8.86
C SER A 54 -6.57 8.43 -9.11
N VAL A 55 -5.64 8.58 -8.17
CA VAL A 55 -4.27 8.06 -8.26
C VAL A 55 -3.89 7.40 -6.94
N ILE A 56 -3.36 6.18 -7.02
CA ILE A 56 -2.77 5.44 -5.90
C ILE A 56 -1.26 5.42 -6.12
N ARG A 57 -0.49 6.00 -5.19
CA ARG A 57 0.97 5.97 -5.21
C ARG A 57 1.46 4.97 -4.18
N LEU A 58 2.21 3.97 -4.63
CA LEU A 58 2.91 3.05 -3.75
C LEU A 58 4.38 3.50 -3.66
N HIS A 59 4.83 3.85 -2.46
CA HIS A 59 6.24 4.03 -2.17
C HIS A 59 6.76 2.73 -1.57
N ILE A 60 7.51 1.97 -2.36
CA ILE A 60 8.11 0.70 -1.93
C ILE A 60 9.53 0.99 -1.47
N THR A 61 9.80 0.74 -0.20
CA THR A 61 11.14 0.83 0.39
C THR A 61 11.60 -0.56 0.83
N ARG A 62 12.87 -0.84 0.57
CA ARG A 62 13.55 -2.04 1.06
C ARG A 62 14.65 -1.60 2.02
N GLU A 63 14.56 -2.03 3.27
CA GLU A 63 15.61 -1.78 4.24
C GLU A 63 16.69 -2.87 4.13
N GLU A 64 17.95 -2.46 4.07
CA GLU A 64 19.11 -3.35 4.10
C GLU A 64 19.97 -3.00 5.30
N SER A 65 20.31 -4.01 6.11
CA SER A 65 21.25 -3.86 7.22
C SER A 65 22.59 -4.48 6.86
N LEU A 66 23.66 -3.70 7.04
CA LEU A 66 25.04 -4.10 6.79
C LEU A 66 25.82 -4.00 8.10
N ALA A 67 26.64 -5.01 8.41
CA ALA A 67 27.60 -4.91 9.52
C ALA A 67 28.73 -3.94 9.15
N ALA A 68 29.20 -3.15 10.13
CA ALA A 68 30.29 -2.19 9.99
C ALA A 68 31.65 -2.78 10.39
#